data_AF-A0A251PRM9-F1
#
_entry.id   AF-A0A251PRM9-F1
#
_cell.length_a   1.000
_cell.length_b   1.000
_cell.length_c   1.000
_cell.angle_alpha   90.00
_cell.angle_beta   90.00
_cell.angle_gamma   90.00
#
_symmetry.space_group_name_H-M   'P 1'
#
loop_
_entity.id
_entity.type
_entity.pdbx_description
1 polymer ?
#
loop_
_entity_poly.entity_id
_entity_poly.type
_entity_poly.pdbx_seq_one_letter_code
_entity_poly.pdbx_strand_id
1 'polypeptide(L)'
;MTSSHFLCHSPIFTPSPNIIENRSLSSFRSHGSSFFDSKSRNRRTPFVRFMVSARKQVEIVYNPDERINKLADEVDKEAAPVSRLTLFSPCKINVFLRITNKREDGFHDLASLFHVISLGDVIKFSLSPSKAQDRLSTNVPGVPLDDRNLIIKALNLYRKKTGSNNFFWIHLDKKVPTGAGLGGGSSNAATALWAANQFNGFLATEKELQEWSSEIGSDVPFFFSQGAAYCTGRGEVVQNVPPPLPLDLPMVLIKPQQACSTAEVYKNLQRLKFFHLLKD
;
A
#
# COMPACT_ATOMS: atom_id res chain seq x y z
N MET A 1 52.01 -15.71 35.21
CA MET A 1 52.39 -15.80 33.78
C MET A 1 51.37 -15.01 32.98
N THR A 2 51.83 -13.84 32.51
CA THR A 2 51.30 -12.96 31.46
C THR A 2 49.78 -12.73 31.32
N SER A 3 49.39 -11.56 31.84
CA SER A 3 48.19 -10.75 31.57
C SER A 3 48.23 -10.04 30.22
N SER A 4 47.08 -9.61 29.69
CA SER A 4 47.00 -8.43 28.80
C SER A 4 45.67 -7.69 29.00
N HIS A 5 45.82 -6.40 29.26
CA HIS A 5 44.81 -5.38 29.53
C HIS A 5 45.04 -4.21 28.54
N PHE A 6 44.03 -3.33 28.43
CA PHE A 6 44.06 -1.88 28.13
C PHE A 6 43.95 -1.32 26.68
N LEU A 7 42.78 -0.71 26.46
CA LEU A 7 42.41 0.63 25.96
C LEU A 7 43.47 1.66 25.47
N CYS A 8 43.03 2.37 24.41
CA CYS A 8 43.17 3.81 24.03
C CYS A 8 44.54 4.51 23.89
N HIS A 9 44.76 5.13 22.70
CA HIS A 9 44.91 6.59 22.55
C HIS A 9 44.99 7.06 21.07
N SER A 10 44.40 8.23 20.78
CA SER A 10 44.51 9.06 19.57
C SER A 10 45.90 9.74 19.42
N PRO A 11 46.19 10.46 18.32
CA PRO A 11 46.07 11.93 18.40
C PRO A 11 45.66 12.67 17.09
N ILE A 12 45.28 13.93 17.29
CA ILE A 12 45.02 15.03 16.33
C ILE A 12 46.33 15.80 16.06
N PHE A 13 46.58 16.33 14.84
CA PHE A 13 47.04 17.72 14.55
C PHE A 13 47.26 17.99 13.04
N THR A 14 46.74 19.14 12.57
CA THR A 14 46.97 19.88 11.29
C THR A 14 48.33 20.64 11.31
N PRO A 15 48.91 21.27 10.23
CA PRO A 15 48.27 22.16 9.21
C PRO A 15 48.87 22.22 7.77
N SER A 16 48.23 23.01 6.89
CA SER A 16 48.62 23.40 5.51
C SER A 16 49.86 24.32 5.43
N PRO A 17 50.48 24.55 4.24
CA PRO A 17 50.06 25.63 3.32
C PRO A 17 50.27 25.40 1.79
N ASN A 18 49.82 26.41 1.02
CA ASN A 18 49.69 26.61 -0.44
C ASN A 18 50.94 26.43 -1.35
N ILE A 19 50.70 26.27 -2.67
CA ILE A 19 51.31 26.91 -3.88
C ILE A 19 50.85 26.10 -5.14
N ILE A 20 49.92 26.57 -5.99
CA ILE A 20 50.02 27.37 -7.24
C ILE A 20 50.91 26.77 -8.36
N GLU A 21 50.30 26.34 -9.48
CA GLU A 21 50.57 26.74 -10.88
C GLU A 21 49.62 25.98 -11.85
N ASN A 22 48.62 26.66 -12.43
CA ASN A 22 48.58 27.29 -13.77
C ASN A 22 48.68 26.33 -14.98
N ARG A 23 47.52 26.03 -15.61
CA ARG A 23 47.38 26.02 -17.07
C ARG A 23 46.06 26.65 -17.50
N SER A 24 46.17 27.41 -18.58
CA SER A 24 45.36 28.53 -19.04
C SER A 24 44.05 28.19 -19.74
N LEU A 25 43.05 29.04 -19.53
CA LEU A 25 41.82 29.20 -20.32
C LEU A 25 42.11 29.68 -21.76
N SER A 26 41.25 29.25 -22.69
CA SER A 26 40.82 30.08 -23.82
C SER A 26 39.36 30.51 -23.63
N SER A 27 39.12 31.76 -23.99
CA SER A 27 38.00 32.62 -23.63
C SER A 27 36.82 32.53 -24.58
N PHE A 28 35.60 32.57 -24.05
CA PHE A 28 34.47 33.26 -24.70
C PHE A 28 33.58 33.92 -23.63
N ARG A 29 33.49 35.24 -23.68
CA ARG A 29 32.48 36.07 -22.98
C ARG A 29 31.46 36.53 -24.02
N SER A 30 30.18 36.56 -23.63
CA SER A 30 29.33 37.70 -23.95
C SER A 30 28.32 37.93 -22.82
N HIS A 31 28.04 39.21 -22.61
CA HIS A 31 27.35 39.81 -21.48
C HIS A 31 25.83 39.60 -21.49
N GLY A 32 25.24 39.56 -20.29
CA GLY A 32 23.80 39.65 -20.08
C GLY A 32 23.46 39.63 -18.59
N SER A 33 23.63 40.77 -17.91
CA SER A 33 23.24 40.97 -16.52
C SER A 33 21.76 41.32 -16.41
N SER A 34 21.01 40.59 -15.58
CA SER A 34 19.84 41.12 -14.90
C SER A 34 19.61 40.39 -13.58
N PHE A 35 19.96 41.07 -12.49
CA PHE A 35 19.52 40.78 -11.12
C PHE A 35 18.00 40.92 -11.04
N PHE A 36 17.28 39.94 -10.49
CA PHE A 36 16.03 40.18 -9.75
C PHE A 36 15.73 39.03 -8.76
N ASP A 37 16.01 39.34 -7.50
CA ASP A 37 15.28 39.05 -6.26
C ASP A 37 14.57 37.68 -6.08
N SER A 38 15.12 36.88 -5.17
CA SER A 38 14.47 35.69 -4.63
C SER A 38 13.30 36.08 -3.74
N LYS A 39 12.07 35.98 -4.25
CA LYS A 39 10.86 35.95 -3.41
C LYS A 39 10.18 34.61 -3.50
N SER A 40 10.43 33.80 -2.46
CA SER A 40 9.63 32.66 -2.04
C SER A 40 8.15 33.05 -2.07
N ARG A 41 7.41 32.50 -3.02
CA ARG A 41 5.97 32.71 -3.17
C ARG A 41 5.27 31.44 -2.70
N ASN A 42 4.96 31.42 -1.41
CA ASN A 42 4.05 30.47 -0.78
C ASN A 42 2.73 30.42 -1.57
N ARG A 43 2.55 29.40 -2.40
CA ARG A 43 1.27 29.09 -3.04
C ARG A 43 0.41 28.34 -2.04
N ARG A 44 -0.51 29.08 -1.43
CA ARG A 44 -1.59 28.58 -0.57
C ARG A 44 -2.46 27.61 -1.38
N THR A 45 -2.56 26.36 -0.92
CA THR A 45 -3.61 25.42 -1.30
C THR A 45 -4.96 25.87 -0.72
N PRO A 46 -6.10 25.52 -1.37
CA PRO A 46 -7.40 26.08 -0.99
C PRO A 46 -7.90 25.44 0.30
N PHE A 47 -8.14 26.28 1.32
CA PHE A 47 -8.87 25.92 2.52
C PHE A 47 -10.35 25.75 2.19
N VAL A 48 -10.88 24.55 2.38
CA VAL A 48 -12.32 24.30 2.45
C VAL A 48 -12.72 24.36 3.92
N ARG A 49 -13.54 25.35 4.27
CA ARG A 49 -14.04 25.60 5.63
C ARG A 49 -15.34 24.83 5.84
N PHE A 50 -15.40 23.95 6.84
CA PHE A 50 -16.67 23.39 7.32
C PHE A 50 -16.79 23.49 8.85
N MET A 51 -18.02 23.77 9.27
CA MET A 51 -18.41 24.12 10.64
C MET A 51 -18.28 22.96 11.62
N VAL A 52 -17.93 23.31 12.85
CA VAL A 52 -17.76 22.41 14.00
C VAL A 52 -19.12 21.91 14.49
N SER A 53 -19.29 20.59 14.54
CA SER A 53 -20.26 19.94 15.43
C SER A 53 -19.49 19.03 16.37
N ALA A 54 -19.69 19.21 17.68
CA ALA A 54 -18.95 18.54 18.74
C ALA A 54 -19.08 17.01 18.67
N ARG A 55 -18.02 16.34 18.22
CA ARG A 55 -17.58 14.95 18.51
C ARG A 55 -16.25 14.75 17.77
N LYS A 56 -15.16 14.41 18.48
CA LYS A 56 -13.80 14.20 17.93
C LYS A 56 -13.88 13.38 16.63
N GLN A 57 -13.58 14.01 15.49
CA GLN A 57 -13.37 13.35 14.20
C GLN A 57 -11.86 13.22 14.00
N VAL A 58 -11.37 11.98 13.90
CA VAL A 58 -9.98 11.70 13.55
C VAL A 58 -9.93 11.50 12.03
N GLU A 59 -9.33 12.46 11.33
CA GLU A 59 -9.05 12.38 9.89
C GLU A 59 -7.61 11.89 9.70
N ILE A 60 -7.44 10.65 9.21
CA ILE A 60 -6.12 10.03 9.04
C ILE A 60 -5.71 10.14 7.56
N VAL A 61 -4.84 11.11 7.26
CA VAL A 61 -4.22 11.31 5.93
C VAL A 61 -3.05 10.32 5.75
N TYR A 62 -2.91 9.69 4.58
CA TYR A 62 -1.92 8.64 4.33
C TYR A 62 -0.51 9.17 4.01
N ASN A 63 0.46 8.86 4.87
CA ASN A 63 1.90 9.00 4.64
C ASN A 63 2.56 7.61 4.79
N PRO A 64 3.17 7.03 3.74
CA PRO A 64 3.65 5.64 3.75
C PRO A 64 4.75 5.35 4.79
N ASP A 65 5.65 6.30 5.09
CA ASP A 65 6.84 6.02 5.92
C ASP A 65 6.60 6.21 7.44
N GLU A 66 5.60 6.99 7.84
CA GLU A 66 5.31 7.27 9.26
C GLU A 66 4.16 6.41 9.84
N ARG A 67 3.32 5.76 9.02
CA ARG A 67 2.01 5.26 9.49
C ARG A 67 2.05 4.00 10.37
N ILE A 68 2.81 2.95 10.07
CA ILE A 68 2.58 1.67 10.77
C ILE A 68 2.92 1.78 12.26
N ASN A 69 3.98 2.52 12.61
CA ASN A 69 4.40 2.67 14.00
C ASN A 69 3.66 3.82 14.72
N LYS A 70 3.46 4.96 14.06
CA LYS A 70 2.88 6.15 14.71
C LYS A 70 1.37 6.06 14.94
N LEU A 71 0.63 5.28 14.14
CA LEU A 71 -0.81 5.04 14.34
C LEU A 71 -1.13 4.09 15.47
N ALA A 72 -0.26 3.12 15.75
CA ALA A 72 -0.38 2.30 16.96
C ALA A 72 -0.19 3.19 18.20
N ASP A 73 0.87 4.02 18.18
CA ASP A 73 1.27 4.85 19.33
C ASP A 73 0.28 5.98 19.69
N GLU A 74 -0.48 6.52 18.73
CA GLU A 74 -1.48 7.58 19.00
C GLU A 74 -2.85 7.03 19.40
N VAL A 75 -3.20 5.80 18.99
CA VAL A 75 -4.47 5.14 19.38
C VAL A 75 -4.36 4.50 20.77
N ASP A 76 -3.18 4.02 21.16
CA ASP A 76 -2.93 3.44 22.49
C ASP A 76 -3.07 4.44 23.66
N LYS A 77 -3.05 5.76 23.39
CA LYS A 77 -3.08 6.79 24.45
C LYS A 77 -4.47 7.21 24.92
N GLU A 78 -5.55 6.88 24.23
CA GLU A 78 -6.91 7.19 24.70
C GLU A 78 -7.86 5.99 24.48
N ALA A 79 -8.06 5.21 25.54
CA ALA A 79 -8.98 4.08 25.64
C ALA A 79 -10.48 4.46 25.54
N ALA A 80 -10.87 5.13 24.46
CA ALA A 80 -12.26 5.31 24.05
C ALA A 80 -12.56 4.38 22.86
N PRO A 81 -13.75 3.75 22.79
CA PRO A 81 -14.10 2.90 21.65
C PRO A 81 -14.12 3.75 20.38
N VAL A 82 -13.26 3.40 19.42
CA VAL A 82 -13.25 3.99 18.08
C VAL A 82 -14.66 3.84 17.51
N SER A 83 -15.31 4.95 17.16
CA SER A 83 -16.69 4.93 16.65
C SER A 83 -16.76 5.04 15.13
N ARG A 84 -15.72 5.62 14.51
CA ARG A 84 -15.60 5.79 13.06
C ARG A 84 -14.14 5.77 12.63
N LEU A 85 -13.87 5.23 11.44
CA LEU A 85 -12.57 5.26 10.77
C LEU A 85 -12.75 5.71 9.32
N THR A 86 -11.81 6.52 8.82
CA THR A 86 -11.68 6.80 7.39
C THR A 86 -10.29 6.37 6.95
N LEU A 87 -10.23 5.40 6.03
CA LEU A 87 -9.00 4.71 5.67
C LEU A 87 -8.75 4.82 4.18
N PHE A 88 -7.50 5.05 3.81
CA PHE A 88 -7.04 4.97 2.44
C PHE A 88 -6.70 3.51 2.11
N SER A 89 -7.15 3.04 0.95
CA SER A 89 -6.97 1.68 0.46
C SER A 89 -6.18 1.73 -0.86
N PRO A 90 -4.84 1.59 -0.81
CA PRO A 90 -3.98 1.79 -1.98
C PRO A 90 -4.19 0.70 -3.04
N CYS A 91 -3.87 0.99 -4.29
CA CYS A 91 -3.72 -0.03 -5.31
C CYS A 91 -2.30 -0.55 -5.41
N LYS A 92 -2.13 -1.58 -6.23
CA LYS A 92 -0.84 -2.10 -6.65
C LYS A 92 -0.70 -2.14 -8.16
N ILE A 93 0.54 -2.26 -8.58
CA ILE A 93 0.93 -2.72 -9.91
C ILE A 93 1.78 -3.98 -9.78
N ASN A 94 1.86 -4.74 -10.87
CA ASN A 94 2.80 -5.85 -11.00
C ASN A 94 3.97 -5.31 -11.82
N VAL A 95 5.10 -5.01 -11.19
CA VAL A 95 6.33 -4.55 -11.85
C VAL A 95 6.86 -5.66 -12.79
N PHE A 96 6.71 -6.91 -12.37
CA PHE A 96 6.80 -8.07 -13.25
C PHE A 96 5.73 -9.08 -12.84
N LEU A 97 5.29 -9.93 -13.77
CA LEU A 97 4.47 -11.11 -13.49
C LEU A 97 4.91 -12.25 -14.41
N ARG A 98 5.15 -13.43 -13.82
CA ARG A 98 5.49 -14.65 -14.53
C ARG A 98 4.60 -15.77 -14.03
N ILE A 99 3.87 -16.40 -14.93
CA ILE A 99 3.16 -17.65 -14.64
C ILE A 99 4.15 -18.80 -14.76
N THR A 100 4.25 -19.64 -13.73
CA THR A 100 5.23 -20.72 -13.67
C THR A 100 4.60 -22.07 -14.00
N ASN A 101 3.45 -22.40 -13.40
CA ASN A 101 2.74 -23.65 -13.61
C ASN A 101 1.22 -23.49 -13.52
N LYS A 102 0.47 -24.43 -14.12
CA LYS A 102 -0.95 -24.59 -13.86
C LYS A 102 -1.13 -25.60 -12.71
N ARG A 103 -2.01 -25.28 -11.75
CA ARG A 103 -2.27 -26.08 -10.56
C ARG A 103 -3.51 -26.96 -10.74
N GLU A 104 -3.60 -28.00 -9.94
CA GLU A 104 -4.76 -28.91 -9.92
C GLU A 104 -6.01 -28.26 -9.31
N ASP A 105 -5.83 -27.26 -8.43
CA ASP A 105 -6.90 -26.49 -7.80
C ASP A 105 -7.56 -25.45 -8.73
N GLY A 106 -7.21 -25.44 -10.02
CA GLY A 106 -7.74 -24.53 -11.02
C GLY A 106 -7.06 -23.16 -11.08
N PHE A 107 -6.11 -22.88 -10.18
CA PHE A 107 -5.28 -21.68 -10.23
C PHE A 107 -3.98 -21.92 -11.02
N HIS A 108 -3.10 -20.91 -11.00
CA HIS A 108 -1.75 -20.99 -11.54
C HIS A 108 -0.76 -20.58 -10.46
N ASP A 109 0.38 -21.27 -10.42
CA ASP A 109 1.53 -20.76 -9.71
C ASP A 109 2.11 -19.58 -10.49
N LEU A 110 2.48 -18.54 -9.78
CA LEU A 110 3.07 -17.33 -10.30
C LEU A 110 4.25 -16.88 -9.45
N ALA A 111 5.07 -16.03 -10.05
CA ALA A 111 6.02 -15.17 -9.40
C ALA A 111 5.72 -13.74 -9.86
N SER A 112 5.66 -12.78 -8.95
CA SER A 112 5.38 -11.39 -9.30
C SER A 112 6.01 -10.43 -8.30
N LEU A 113 6.44 -9.25 -8.77
CA LEU A 113 6.86 -8.15 -7.90
C LEU A 113 5.73 -7.16 -7.82
N PHE A 114 5.06 -7.12 -6.67
CA PHE A 114 4.00 -6.18 -6.41
C PHE A 114 4.58 -4.90 -5.81
N HIS A 115 3.98 -3.77 -6.19
CA HIS A 115 4.35 -2.45 -5.69
C HIS A 115 3.08 -1.61 -5.50
N VAL A 116 2.90 -1.01 -4.32
CA VAL A 116 1.76 -0.11 -4.06
C VAL A 116 1.92 1.20 -4.82
N ILE A 117 0.82 1.82 -5.22
CA ILE A 117 0.85 3.15 -5.85
C ILE A 117 -0.03 4.12 -5.07
N SER A 118 0.18 5.41 -5.28
CA SER A 118 -0.58 6.49 -4.62
C SER A 118 -2.04 6.60 -5.06
N LEU A 119 -2.44 5.86 -6.11
CA LEU A 119 -3.84 5.68 -6.48
C LEU A 119 -4.50 4.68 -5.53
N GLY A 120 -5.66 5.04 -4.97
CA GLY A 120 -6.42 4.17 -4.09
C GLY A 120 -7.84 4.65 -3.85
N ASP A 121 -8.61 3.80 -3.17
CA ASP A 121 -9.96 4.09 -2.71
C ASP A 121 -9.93 4.70 -1.30
N VAL A 122 -11.04 5.30 -0.87
CA VAL A 122 -11.24 5.72 0.53
C VAL A 122 -12.42 4.96 1.10
N ILE A 123 -12.25 4.36 2.28
CA ILE A 123 -13.28 3.57 2.94
C ILE A 123 -13.58 4.17 4.31
N LYS A 124 -14.85 4.46 4.53
CA LYS A 124 -15.37 4.97 5.80
C LYS A 124 -16.08 3.85 6.52
N PHE A 125 -15.69 3.57 7.75
CA PHE A 125 -16.30 2.58 8.64
C PHE A 125 -16.92 3.27 9.85
N SER A 126 -18.02 2.72 10.33
CA SER A 126 -18.60 3.05 11.62
C SER A 126 -19.32 1.83 12.17
N LEU A 127 -19.42 1.72 13.50
CA LEU A 127 -20.21 0.64 14.10
C LEU A 127 -21.68 0.79 13.69
N SER A 128 -22.25 -0.31 13.21
CA SER A 128 -23.67 -0.41 12.90
C SER A 128 -24.45 -0.47 14.21
N PRO A 129 -25.52 0.33 14.38
CA PRO A 129 -26.47 0.14 15.47
C PRO A 129 -27.19 -1.22 15.40
N SER A 130 -27.26 -1.81 14.20
CA SER A 130 -27.82 -3.16 13.98
C SER A 130 -26.73 -4.21 14.19
N LYS A 131 -27.00 -5.19 15.06
CA LYS A 131 -26.14 -6.36 15.31
C LYS A 131 -26.45 -7.55 14.40
N ALA A 132 -27.02 -7.31 13.21
CA ALA A 132 -27.49 -8.38 12.34
C ALA A 132 -26.77 -8.43 10.99
N GLN A 133 -26.40 -7.28 10.42
CA GLN A 133 -25.77 -7.23 9.10
C GLN A 133 -24.92 -5.97 8.91
N ASP A 134 -23.90 -6.10 8.06
CA ASP A 134 -23.16 -4.95 7.54
C ASP A 134 -24.02 -4.19 6.51
N ARG A 135 -23.79 -2.88 6.40
CA ARG A 135 -24.38 -2.06 5.32
C ARG A 135 -23.28 -1.40 4.52
N LEU A 136 -23.10 -1.83 3.28
CA LEU A 136 -22.14 -1.25 2.36
C LEU A 136 -22.83 -0.33 1.35
N SER A 137 -22.22 0.82 1.10
CA SER A 137 -22.59 1.76 0.05
C SER A 137 -21.36 2.20 -0.73
N THR A 138 -21.54 2.71 -1.95
CA THR A 138 -20.45 3.29 -2.75
C THR A 138 -20.97 4.41 -3.66
N ASN A 139 -20.06 5.28 -4.10
CA ASN A 139 -20.32 6.33 -5.09
C ASN A 139 -20.37 5.84 -6.54
N VAL A 140 -19.98 4.59 -6.82
CA VAL A 140 -19.91 4.04 -8.19
C VAL A 140 -20.99 2.96 -8.42
N PRO A 141 -21.83 3.05 -9.46
CA PRO A 141 -22.81 2.02 -9.77
C PRO A 141 -22.14 0.72 -10.23
N GLY A 142 -22.83 -0.42 -10.03
CA GLY A 142 -22.38 -1.73 -10.50
C GLY A 142 -21.33 -2.43 -9.62
N VAL A 143 -20.83 -1.78 -8.57
CA VAL A 143 -20.06 -2.45 -7.50
C VAL A 143 -21.05 -3.26 -6.64
N PRO A 144 -20.85 -4.57 -6.45
CA PRO A 144 -21.72 -5.37 -5.58
C PRO A 144 -21.73 -4.81 -4.16
N LEU A 145 -22.90 -4.77 -3.51
CA LEU A 145 -23.07 -4.30 -2.12
C LEU A 145 -23.39 -5.43 -1.14
N ASP A 146 -23.40 -6.68 -1.64
CA ASP A 146 -23.74 -7.91 -0.92
C ASP A 146 -22.50 -8.79 -0.67
N ASP A 147 -22.70 -10.05 -0.31
CA ASP A 147 -21.64 -11.03 -0.02
C ASP A 147 -20.70 -11.32 -1.20
N ARG A 148 -20.99 -10.81 -2.40
CA ARG A 148 -20.05 -10.86 -3.53
C ARG A 148 -18.91 -9.84 -3.35
N ASN A 149 -19.12 -8.77 -2.57
CA ASN A 149 -18.11 -7.76 -2.31
C ASN A 149 -17.04 -8.26 -1.34
N LEU A 150 -15.76 -8.06 -1.68
CA LEU A 150 -14.65 -8.54 -0.84
C LEU A 150 -14.56 -7.85 0.53
N ILE A 151 -15.08 -6.63 0.68
CA ILE A 151 -15.23 -5.97 1.99
C ILE A 151 -16.17 -6.79 2.88
N ILE A 152 -17.33 -7.19 2.38
CA ILE A 152 -18.31 -7.98 3.14
C ILE A 152 -17.72 -9.36 3.48
N LYS A 153 -17.04 -10.01 2.53
CA LYS A 153 -16.34 -11.27 2.77
C LYS A 153 -15.26 -11.14 3.86
N ALA A 154 -14.50 -10.05 3.86
CA ALA A 154 -13.50 -9.76 4.90
C ALA A 154 -14.13 -9.64 6.29
N LEU A 155 -15.21 -8.86 6.41
CA LEU A 155 -15.90 -8.68 7.69
C LEU A 155 -16.53 -9.99 8.20
N ASN A 156 -17.14 -10.77 7.30
CA ASN A 156 -17.65 -12.11 7.60
C ASN A 156 -16.53 -13.05 8.09
N LEU A 157 -15.39 -13.08 7.40
CA LEU A 157 -14.24 -13.91 7.78
C LEU A 157 -13.68 -13.47 9.15
N TYR A 158 -13.52 -12.17 9.37
CA TYR A 158 -13.03 -11.64 10.65
C TYR A 158 -13.92 -12.09 11.81
N ARG A 159 -15.24 -11.95 11.68
CA ARG A 159 -16.20 -12.42 12.69
C ARG A 159 -16.10 -13.92 12.91
N LYS A 160 -15.99 -14.71 11.83
CA LYS A 160 -15.82 -16.17 11.91
C LYS A 160 -14.56 -16.58 12.67
N LYS A 161 -13.45 -15.86 12.49
CA LYS A 161 -12.15 -16.16 13.13
C LYS A 161 -12.06 -15.70 14.58
N THR A 162 -12.74 -14.61 14.94
CA THR A 162 -12.57 -13.95 16.25
C THR A 162 -13.77 -14.12 17.19
N GLY A 163 -14.93 -14.54 16.68
CA GLY A 163 -16.18 -14.54 17.44
C GLY A 163 -16.78 -13.14 17.65
N SER A 164 -16.23 -12.11 17.01
CA SER A 164 -16.76 -10.74 17.07
C SER A 164 -18.23 -10.69 16.62
N ASN A 165 -19.03 -9.90 17.32
CA ASN A 165 -20.43 -9.61 16.99
C ASN A 165 -20.63 -8.17 16.48
N ASN A 166 -19.54 -7.48 16.12
CA ASN A 166 -19.60 -6.15 15.57
C ASN A 166 -19.93 -6.19 14.07
N PHE A 167 -20.86 -5.32 13.70
CA PHE A 167 -21.25 -5.06 12.32
C PHE A 167 -21.00 -3.60 12.00
N PHE A 168 -20.88 -3.28 10.73
CA PHE A 168 -20.40 -1.99 10.28
C PHE A 168 -21.33 -1.35 9.25
N TRP A 169 -21.42 -0.03 9.30
CA TRP A 169 -21.79 0.78 8.15
C TRP A 169 -20.53 1.19 7.43
N ILE A 170 -20.47 0.87 6.15
CA ILE A 170 -19.32 1.09 5.28
C ILE A 170 -19.73 1.96 4.11
N HIS A 171 -18.93 2.98 3.82
CA HIS A 171 -19.01 3.74 2.58
C HIS A 171 -17.68 3.66 1.84
N LEU A 172 -17.71 3.11 0.63
CA LEU A 172 -16.58 3.01 -0.28
C LEU A 172 -16.63 4.17 -1.28
N ASP A 173 -15.75 5.15 -1.13
CA ASP A 173 -15.44 6.14 -2.17
C ASP A 173 -14.42 5.52 -3.14
N LYS A 174 -14.95 4.96 -4.22
CA LYS A 174 -14.21 4.23 -5.23
C LYS A 174 -13.66 5.17 -6.30
N LYS A 175 -12.34 5.17 -6.44
CA LYS A 175 -11.58 5.88 -7.48
C LYS A 175 -10.83 4.92 -8.38
N VAL A 176 -10.48 3.75 -7.86
CA VAL A 176 -9.76 2.70 -8.59
C VAL A 176 -10.72 2.07 -9.60
N PRO A 177 -10.37 2.05 -10.90
CA PRO A 177 -11.22 1.42 -11.90
C PRO A 177 -11.39 -0.09 -11.66
N THR A 178 -12.64 -0.55 -11.65
CA THR A 178 -12.95 -1.99 -11.55
C THR A 178 -12.40 -2.75 -12.76
N GLY A 179 -11.84 -3.94 -12.53
CA GLY A 179 -11.32 -4.79 -13.62
C GLY A 179 -10.07 -4.25 -14.31
N ALA A 180 -9.31 -3.36 -13.65
CA ALA A 180 -8.06 -2.79 -14.18
C ALA A 180 -6.78 -3.56 -13.80
N GLY A 181 -6.88 -4.67 -13.07
CA GLY A 181 -5.70 -5.45 -12.62
C GLY A 181 -4.92 -4.83 -11.45
N LEU A 182 -5.42 -3.75 -10.86
CA LEU A 182 -4.73 -2.94 -9.84
C LEU A 182 -4.90 -3.43 -8.40
N GLY A 183 -5.61 -4.54 -8.19
CA GLY A 183 -5.85 -5.09 -6.85
C GLY A 183 -6.75 -4.23 -5.94
N GLY A 184 -7.49 -3.25 -6.47
CA GLY A 184 -8.31 -2.35 -5.62
C GLY A 184 -9.31 -3.07 -4.71
N GLY A 185 -10.05 -4.06 -5.22
CA GLY A 185 -10.96 -4.85 -4.39
C GLY A 185 -10.24 -5.65 -3.30
N SER A 186 -9.06 -6.18 -3.61
CA SER A 186 -8.22 -6.91 -2.65
C SER A 186 -7.71 -5.98 -1.56
N SER A 187 -7.27 -4.77 -1.92
CA SER A 187 -6.90 -3.73 -0.96
C SER A 187 -8.06 -3.34 -0.05
N ASN A 188 -9.26 -3.21 -0.62
CA ASN A 188 -10.44 -2.86 0.16
C ASN A 188 -10.74 -3.95 1.21
N ALA A 189 -10.54 -5.22 0.86
CA ALA A 189 -10.72 -6.35 1.76
C ALA A 189 -9.69 -6.37 2.91
N ALA A 190 -8.41 -6.16 2.59
CA ALA A 190 -7.36 -6.06 3.62
C ALA A 190 -7.63 -4.88 4.57
N THR A 191 -8.04 -3.74 4.01
CA THR A 191 -8.42 -2.55 4.78
C THR A 191 -9.61 -2.84 5.70
N ALA A 192 -10.58 -3.63 5.24
CA ALA A 192 -11.73 -4.03 6.04
C ALA A 192 -11.37 -5.00 7.19
N LEU A 193 -10.48 -5.97 6.95
CA LEU A 193 -9.94 -6.83 8.00
C LEU A 193 -9.23 -6.00 9.08
N TRP A 194 -8.35 -5.10 8.65
CA TRP A 194 -7.63 -4.22 9.56
C TRP A 194 -8.59 -3.33 10.36
N ALA A 195 -9.56 -2.69 9.69
CA ALA A 195 -10.56 -1.85 10.35
C ALA A 195 -11.37 -2.64 11.38
N ALA A 196 -11.86 -3.82 11.02
CA ALA A 196 -12.60 -4.68 11.95
C ALA A 196 -11.75 -5.00 13.18
N ASN A 197 -10.46 -5.25 13.00
CA ASN A 197 -9.54 -5.51 14.11
C ASN A 197 -9.39 -4.31 15.05
N GLN A 198 -9.28 -3.09 14.50
CA GLN A 198 -9.23 -1.86 15.30
C GLN A 198 -10.49 -1.71 16.17
N PHE A 199 -11.68 -1.87 15.58
CA PHE A 199 -12.94 -1.72 16.31
C PHE A 199 -13.16 -2.78 17.40
N ASN A 200 -12.43 -3.88 17.35
CA ASN A 200 -12.51 -4.96 18.33
C ASN A 200 -11.34 -4.97 19.32
N GLY A 201 -10.49 -3.93 19.34
CA GLY A 201 -9.38 -3.84 20.28
C GLY A 201 -8.26 -4.84 19.96
N PHE A 202 -7.96 -5.05 18.68
CA PHE A 202 -6.82 -5.85 18.21
C PHE A 202 -6.86 -7.32 18.62
N LEU A 203 -8.02 -7.98 18.50
CA LEU A 203 -8.17 -9.42 18.80
C LEU A 203 -7.24 -10.34 17.98
N ALA A 204 -6.76 -9.86 16.84
CA ALA A 204 -5.84 -10.58 15.97
C ALA A 204 -4.54 -9.77 15.76
N THR A 205 -3.43 -10.46 15.62
CA THR A 205 -2.16 -9.88 15.15
C THR A 205 -2.22 -9.56 13.66
N GLU A 206 -1.38 -8.64 13.19
CA GLU A 206 -1.30 -8.33 11.76
C GLU A 206 -0.92 -9.56 10.91
N LYS A 207 -0.07 -10.42 11.44
CA LYS A 207 0.31 -11.69 10.81
C LYS A 207 -0.89 -12.61 10.61
N GLU A 208 -1.74 -12.77 11.63
CA GLU A 208 -2.98 -13.56 11.51
C GLU A 208 -3.94 -12.94 10.49
N LEU A 209 -4.09 -11.62 10.47
CA LEU A 209 -4.91 -10.94 9.45
C LEU A 209 -4.37 -11.21 8.04
N GLN A 210 -3.05 -11.15 7.85
CA GLN A 210 -2.41 -11.46 6.57
C GLN A 210 -2.66 -12.92 6.17
N GLU A 211 -2.48 -13.87 7.08
CA GLU A 211 -2.71 -15.29 6.83
C GLU A 211 -4.18 -15.56 6.44
N TRP A 212 -5.15 -15.06 7.19
CA TRP A 212 -6.58 -15.23 6.90
C TRP A 212 -6.99 -14.60 5.58
N SER A 213 -6.36 -13.47 5.22
CA SER A 213 -6.72 -12.73 4.02
C SER A 213 -6.54 -13.51 2.72
N SER A 214 -5.67 -14.53 2.73
CA SER A 214 -5.49 -15.47 1.60
C SER A 214 -6.76 -16.28 1.27
N GLU A 215 -7.67 -16.47 2.23
CA GLU A 215 -8.98 -17.10 2.02
C GLU A 215 -9.94 -16.22 1.20
N ILE A 216 -9.70 -14.90 1.18
CA ILE A 216 -10.54 -13.91 0.47
C ILE A 216 -10.07 -13.75 -0.98
N GLY A 217 -8.76 -13.68 -1.19
CA GLY A 217 -8.17 -13.57 -2.52
C GLY A 217 -6.64 -13.54 -2.49
N SER A 218 -6.02 -14.00 -3.58
CA SER A 218 -4.56 -14.16 -3.66
C SER A 218 -3.76 -12.86 -3.51
N ASP A 219 -4.31 -11.73 -3.94
CA ASP A 219 -3.65 -10.42 -3.84
C ASP A 219 -3.87 -9.74 -2.47
N VAL A 220 -4.78 -10.25 -1.61
CA VAL A 220 -5.14 -9.57 -0.35
C VAL A 220 -3.98 -9.56 0.66
N PRO A 221 -3.22 -10.67 0.86
CA PRO A 221 -2.09 -10.69 1.80
C PRO A 221 -1.01 -9.64 1.51
N PHE A 222 -0.85 -9.24 0.25
CA PHE A 222 0.12 -8.21 -0.13
C PHE A 222 -0.15 -6.86 0.54
N PHE A 223 -1.41 -6.52 0.83
CA PHE A 223 -1.74 -5.22 1.42
C PHE A 223 -1.42 -5.11 2.92
N PHE A 224 -0.89 -6.18 3.52
CA PHE A 224 -0.22 -6.19 4.84
C PHE A 224 1.32 -6.16 4.72
N SER A 225 1.87 -5.93 3.52
CA SER A 225 3.31 -5.80 3.29
C SER A 225 3.81 -4.38 3.53
N GLN A 226 5.13 -4.18 3.40
CA GLN A 226 5.79 -2.87 3.47
C GLN A 226 5.70 -2.07 2.15
N GLY A 227 4.72 -2.38 1.29
CA GLY A 227 4.46 -1.65 0.05
C GLY A 227 5.17 -2.20 -1.19
N ALA A 228 6.18 -3.04 -1.03
CA ALA A 228 6.78 -3.80 -2.12
C ALA A 228 7.08 -5.24 -1.67
N ALA A 229 6.72 -6.21 -2.50
CA ALA A 229 6.91 -7.61 -2.16
C ALA A 229 7.09 -8.50 -3.39
N TYR A 230 7.92 -9.52 -3.22
CA TYR A 230 7.98 -10.67 -4.12
C TYR A 230 6.90 -11.67 -3.70
N CYS A 231 5.93 -11.89 -4.59
CA CYS A 231 4.75 -12.71 -4.35
C CYS A 231 4.83 -14.01 -5.15
N THR A 232 4.59 -15.14 -4.49
CA THR A 232 4.60 -16.49 -5.09
C THR A 232 3.37 -17.31 -4.71
N GLY A 233 3.33 -18.60 -5.08
CA GLY A 233 2.11 -19.41 -5.01
C GLY A 233 1.12 -18.88 -6.05
N ARG A 234 -0.12 -18.57 -5.66
CA ARG A 234 -1.09 -17.86 -6.50
C ARG A 234 -0.99 -16.34 -6.33
N GLY A 235 -0.05 -15.85 -5.52
CA GLY A 235 0.13 -14.46 -5.09
C GLY A 235 0.11 -14.27 -3.57
N GLU A 236 -0.39 -15.27 -2.83
CA GLU A 236 -0.62 -15.23 -1.39
C GLU A 236 0.63 -15.39 -0.53
N VAL A 237 1.71 -15.94 -1.08
CA VAL A 237 2.99 -16.08 -0.36
C VAL A 237 3.78 -14.80 -0.57
N VAL A 238 3.78 -13.94 0.46
CA VAL A 238 4.33 -12.58 0.40
C VAL A 238 5.70 -12.52 1.09
N GLN A 239 6.72 -12.10 0.35
CA GLN A 239 8.03 -11.78 0.89
C GLN A 239 8.32 -10.29 0.68
N ASN A 240 8.41 -9.52 1.78
CA ASN A 240 8.78 -8.10 1.70
C ASN A 240 10.13 -7.92 0.99
N VAL A 241 10.21 -6.91 0.14
CA VAL A 241 11.46 -6.49 -0.51
C VAL A 241 11.57 -4.96 -0.44
N PRO A 242 12.79 -4.39 -0.49
CA PRO A 242 12.93 -2.95 -0.69
C PRO A 242 12.20 -2.50 -1.95
N PRO A 243 11.56 -1.31 -1.95
CA PRO A 243 10.88 -0.80 -3.13
C PRO A 243 11.81 -0.79 -4.35
N PRO A 244 11.48 -1.53 -5.44
CA PRO A 244 12.28 -1.54 -6.67
C PRO A 244 12.24 -0.20 -7.42
N LEU A 245 11.28 0.67 -7.09
CA LEU A 245 11.05 1.96 -7.70
C LEU A 245 10.97 3.02 -6.58
N PRO A 246 11.43 4.26 -6.81
CA PRO A 246 11.17 5.37 -5.89
C PRO A 246 9.67 5.60 -5.69
N LEU A 247 9.24 5.88 -4.45
CA LEU A 247 7.83 6.10 -4.12
C LEU A 247 7.27 7.39 -4.71
N ASP A 248 8.12 8.35 -5.01
CA ASP A 248 7.79 9.65 -5.61
C ASP A 248 7.89 9.65 -7.14
N LEU A 249 8.22 8.51 -7.76
CA LEU A 249 8.31 8.37 -9.20
C LEU A 249 6.93 8.64 -9.85
N PRO A 250 6.79 9.67 -10.72
CA PRO A 250 5.53 9.93 -11.39
C PRO A 250 5.16 8.79 -12.33
N MET A 251 3.94 8.26 -12.18
CA MET A 251 3.41 7.19 -13.04
C MET A 251 2.11 7.64 -13.71
N VAL A 252 1.96 7.29 -14.99
CA VAL A 252 0.71 7.49 -15.75
C VAL A 252 0.06 6.14 -15.97
N LEU A 253 -1.15 5.97 -15.45
CA LEU A 253 -1.96 4.78 -15.67
C LEU A 253 -2.93 5.02 -16.82
N ILE A 254 -2.87 4.17 -17.84
CA ILE A 254 -3.81 4.19 -18.98
C ILE A 254 -4.68 2.95 -18.90
N LYS A 255 -5.96 3.12 -18.53
CA LYS A 255 -6.95 2.04 -18.49
C LYS A 255 -7.88 2.14 -19.72
N PRO A 256 -7.86 1.18 -20.66
CA PRO A 256 -8.87 1.12 -21.73
C PRO A 256 -10.28 0.95 -21.17
N GLN A 257 -11.33 1.19 -21.95
CA GLN A 257 -12.72 1.03 -21.48
C GLN A 257 -13.05 -0.42 -21.12
N GLN A 258 -12.49 -1.39 -21.85
CA GLN A 258 -12.75 -2.82 -21.67
C GLN A 258 -12.19 -3.32 -20.33
N ALA A 259 -13.05 -3.91 -19.50
CA ALA A 259 -12.61 -4.65 -18.33
C ALA A 259 -11.98 -5.98 -18.75
N CYS A 260 -10.93 -6.40 -18.04
CA CYS A 260 -10.26 -7.67 -18.31
C CYS A 260 -10.58 -8.63 -17.17
N SER A 261 -11.29 -9.72 -17.46
CA SER A 261 -11.59 -10.75 -16.46
C SER A 261 -10.32 -11.54 -16.15
N THR A 262 -9.80 -11.44 -14.92
CA THR A 262 -8.63 -12.21 -14.49
C THR A 262 -8.82 -13.70 -14.78
N ALA A 263 -9.97 -14.26 -14.40
CA ALA A 263 -10.25 -15.68 -14.62
C ALA A 263 -10.23 -16.06 -16.11
N GLU A 264 -10.75 -15.20 -16.99
CA GLU A 264 -10.76 -15.44 -18.43
C GLU A 264 -9.37 -15.37 -19.05
N VAL A 265 -8.56 -14.37 -18.65
CA VAL A 265 -7.15 -14.26 -19.10
C VAL A 265 -6.36 -15.50 -18.71
N TYR A 266 -6.47 -15.93 -17.46
CA TYR A 266 -5.77 -17.13 -16.98
C TYR A 266 -6.30 -18.41 -17.62
N LYS A 267 -7.60 -18.50 -17.94
CA LYS A 267 -8.19 -19.66 -18.65
C LYS A 267 -7.66 -19.78 -20.08
N ASN A 268 -7.46 -18.64 -20.75
CA ASN A 268 -6.96 -18.58 -22.13
C ASN A 268 -5.43 -18.63 -22.22
N LEU A 269 -4.72 -18.73 -21.09
CA LEU A 269 -3.28 -18.87 -21.08
C LEU A 269 -2.90 -20.25 -21.67
N GLN A 270 -2.61 -20.27 -22.96
CA GLN A 270 -2.01 -21.45 -23.59
C GLN A 270 -0.58 -21.59 -23.11
N ARG A 271 -0.19 -22.81 -22.76
CA ARG A 271 1.21 -23.13 -22.42
C ARG A 271 2.04 -22.86 -23.67
N LEU A 272 2.68 -21.70 -23.75
CA LEU A 272 3.75 -21.46 -24.72
C LEU A 272 4.82 -22.50 -24.44
N LYS A 273 4.84 -23.59 -25.21
CA LYS A 273 5.90 -24.59 -25.21
C LYS A 273 7.15 -23.97 -25.83
N PHE A 274 7.81 -23.07 -25.13
CA PHE A 274 9.18 -22.67 -25.48
C PHE A 274 10.13 -23.67 -24.84
N PHE A 275 10.38 -24.81 -25.49
CA PHE A 275 11.58 -25.66 -25.27
C PHE A 275 11.69 -26.74 -26.36
N HIS A 276 12.37 -26.43 -27.47
CA HIS A 276 13.56 -27.13 -28.03
C HIS A 276 13.80 -26.63 -29.46
N LEU A 277 14.64 -25.61 -29.63
CA LEU A 277 15.17 -25.22 -30.95
C LEU A 277 16.60 -24.67 -30.85
N LEU A 278 17.36 -25.19 -29.88
CA LEU A 278 18.82 -25.06 -29.80
C LEU A 278 19.40 -26.36 -29.23
N LYS A 279 19.20 -27.44 -29.96
CA LYS A 279 20.12 -28.56 -30.03
C LYS A 279 20.08 -29.00 -31.48
N ASP A 280 21.03 -28.49 -32.25
CA ASP A 280 21.86 -29.22 -33.22
C ASP A 280 23.04 -28.31 -33.56
#